data_AF-A0A183AG12-F1
#
_entry.id   AF-A0A183AG12-F1
#
_cell.length_a   1.000
_cell.length_b   1.000
_cell.length_c   1.000
_cell.angle_alpha   90.00
_cell.angle_beta   90.00
_cell.angle_gamma   90.00
#
_symmetry.space_group_name_H-M   'P 1'
#
loop_
_entity.id
_entity.type
_entity.pdbx_description
1 polymer ?
#
loop_
_entity_poly.entity_id
_entity_poly.type
_entity_poly.pdbx_seq_one_letter_code
_entity_poly.pdbx_strand_id
1 'polypeptide(L)'
;MTAQSCHPRIGYDCAQLMSNHYPERLGQAICILPGPVFKVAWQAIKPFLPPATVNKVTMITSKSQLKNVLDKHFSPSMANWIYTEYKLNRKKPIRSRYRSFFSPPQEAQSDHDPRGELSYVRDWIESKHPSGHQPHPNMSEFLAGKLKHQLSNSSSFSDANGFAGEDEEEDEANEIDEAEARKLVASLPDAYQIPADAQTFT
;
A
#
# COMPACT_ATOMS: atom_id res chain seq x y z
N MET A 1 10.08 11.40 -5.76
CA MET A 1 9.14 11.89 -4.71
C MET A 1 9.68 13.19 -4.16
N THR A 2 8.87 14.23 -4.00
CA THR A 2 9.32 15.47 -3.34
C THR A 2 9.21 15.31 -1.82
N ALA A 3 10.10 15.95 -1.05
CA ALA A 3 10.06 15.90 0.42
C ALA A 3 8.70 16.37 1.01
N GLN A 4 7.95 17.19 0.27
CA GLN A 4 6.59 17.63 0.61
C GLN A 4 5.57 16.48 0.68
N SER A 5 5.85 15.32 0.06
CA SER A 5 4.97 14.15 0.11
C SER A 5 5.13 13.32 1.39
N CYS A 6 6.17 13.57 2.19
CA CYS A 6 6.39 12.92 3.47
C CYS A 6 6.05 13.88 4.61
N HIS A 7 4.88 13.71 5.22
CA HIS A 7 4.39 14.55 6.32
C HIS A 7 4.21 13.69 7.58
N PRO A 8 5.26 13.46 8.38
CA PRO A 8 5.22 12.63 9.59
C PRO A 8 4.10 12.99 10.56
N ARG A 9 3.79 14.28 10.67
CA ARG A 9 2.66 14.76 11.49
C ARG A 9 1.29 14.23 11.05
N ILE A 10 1.02 14.04 9.74
CA ILE A 10 -0.23 13.38 9.31
C ILE A 10 -0.30 11.96 9.86
N GLY A 11 0.82 11.23 9.84
CA GLY A 11 0.91 9.90 10.42
C GLY A 11 0.61 9.90 11.93
N TYR A 12 1.19 10.86 12.66
CA TYR A 12 0.95 11.04 14.09
C TYR A 12 -0.51 11.40 14.39
N ASP A 13 -1.07 12.42 13.73
CA ASP A 13 -2.44 12.89 13.94
C ASP A 13 -3.45 11.78 13.62
N CYS A 14 -3.20 11.01 12.55
CA CYS A 14 -4.01 9.83 12.21
C CYS A 14 -3.94 8.77 13.31
N ALA A 15 -2.75 8.48 13.83
CA ALA A 15 -2.59 7.50 14.90
C ALA A 15 -3.28 7.92 16.20
N GLN A 16 -3.23 9.21 16.55
CA GLN A 16 -3.95 9.77 17.69
C GLN A 16 -5.46 9.66 17.51
N LEU A 17 -5.97 10.06 16.34
CA LEU A 17 -7.40 9.95 16.02
C LEU A 17 -7.89 8.50 16.09
N MET A 18 -7.15 7.56 15.49
CA MET A 18 -7.49 6.14 15.55
C MET A 18 -7.44 5.60 16.97
N SER A 19 -6.42 5.93 17.76
CA SER A 19 -6.27 5.40 19.11
C SER A 19 -7.35 5.92 20.06
N ASN A 20 -7.72 7.20 19.92
CA ASN A 20 -8.68 7.86 20.81
C ASN A 20 -10.14 7.52 20.48
N HIS A 21 -10.48 7.34 19.19
CA HIS A 21 -11.87 7.13 18.76
C HIS A 21 -12.18 5.72 18.27
N TYR A 22 -11.15 4.95 17.89
CA TYR A 22 -11.28 3.62 17.32
C TYR A 22 -10.33 2.62 17.98
N PRO A 23 -10.32 2.51 19.32
CA PRO A 23 -9.47 1.56 20.02
C PRO A 23 -9.79 0.13 19.57
N GLU A 24 -8.76 -0.72 19.53
CA GLU A 24 -8.86 -2.14 19.14
C GLU A 24 -9.44 -2.42 17.74
N ARG A 25 -9.48 -1.44 16.83
CA ARG A 25 -9.86 -1.68 15.42
C ARG A 25 -8.73 -2.24 14.57
N LEU A 26 -7.48 -2.01 14.95
CA LEU A 26 -6.33 -2.64 14.29
C LEU A 26 -6.17 -4.06 14.80
N GLY A 27 -6.34 -5.04 13.91
CA GLY A 27 -5.99 -6.44 14.18
C GLY A 27 -4.51 -6.71 13.92
N GLN A 28 -4.05 -6.43 12.70
CA GLN A 28 -2.67 -6.64 12.24
C GLN A 28 -2.35 -5.64 11.12
N ALA A 29 -1.15 -5.08 11.11
CA ALA A 29 -0.56 -4.38 9.97
C ALA A 29 0.62 -5.21 9.45
N ILE A 30 0.65 -5.47 8.14
CA ILE A 30 1.73 -6.22 7.49
C ILE A 30 2.38 -5.30 6.44
N CYS A 31 3.64 -4.95 6.66
CA CYS A 31 4.42 -4.14 5.73
C CYS A 31 5.30 -5.08 4.87
N ILE A 32 4.98 -5.18 3.59
CA ILE A 32 5.66 -6.09 2.65
C ILE A 32 6.86 -5.39 2.03
N LEU A 33 8.06 -5.85 2.36
CA LEU A 33 9.34 -5.36 1.81
C LEU A 33 9.43 -3.82 1.79
N PRO A 34 9.25 -3.15 2.94
CA PRO A 34 9.32 -1.71 2.99
C PRO A 34 10.73 -1.22 2.69
N GLY A 35 10.84 -0.20 1.82
CA GLY A 35 12.12 0.44 1.51
C GLY A 35 12.70 1.26 2.68
N PRO A 36 13.97 1.70 2.58
CA PRO A 36 14.70 2.44 3.63
C PRO A 36 13.94 3.65 4.19
N VAL A 37 13.32 4.46 3.33
CA VAL A 37 12.55 5.66 3.75
C VAL A 37 11.43 5.29 4.73
N PHE A 38 10.72 4.19 4.45
CA PHE A 38 9.66 3.72 5.34
C PHE A 38 10.23 3.25 6.67
N LYS A 39 11.37 2.55 6.68
CA LYS A 39 12.03 2.10 7.92
C LYS A 39 12.40 3.28 8.81
N VAL A 40 12.97 4.34 8.23
CA VAL A 40 13.32 5.58 8.95
C VAL A 40 12.05 6.26 9.49
N ALA A 41 11.01 6.39 8.66
CA ALA A 41 9.74 6.98 9.10
C ALA A 41 9.08 6.18 10.24
N TRP A 42 9.13 4.84 10.16
CA TRP A 42 8.63 3.96 11.21
C TRP A 42 9.41 4.13 12.52
N GLN A 43 10.74 4.20 12.47
CA GLN A 43 11.56 4.45 13.66
C GLN A 43 11.23 5.80 14.31
N ALA A 44 10.95 6.83 13.50
CA ALA A 44 10.55 8.14 14.00
C ALA A 44 9.16 8.14 14.64
N ILE A 45 8.18 7.39 14.11
CA ILE A 45 6.80 7.41 14.63
C ILE A 45 6.55 6.41 15.75
N LYS A 46 7.30 5.29 15.80
CA LYS A 46 7.11 4.20 16.75
C LYS A 46 7.02 4.65 18.23
N PRO A 47 7.84 5.61 18.73
CA PRO A 47 7.74 6.09 20.12
C PRO A 47 6.42 6.79 20.47
N PHE A 48 5.65 7.21 19.46
CA PHE A 48 4.38 7.90 19.64
C PHE A 48 3.16 6.97 19.51
N LEU A 49 3.38 5.67 19.34
CA LEU A 49 2.33 4.66 19.22
C LEU A 49 2.22 3.84 20.50
N PRO A 50 1.00 3.47 20.94
CA PRO A 50 0.83 2.54 22.05
C PRO A 50 1.55 1.21 21.80
N PRO A 51 2.17 0.58 22.82
CA PRO A 51 2.90 -0.69 22.66
C PRO A 51 2.04 -1.81 22.04
N ALA A 52 0.76 -1.86 22.38
CA ALA A 52 -0.21 -2.80 21.80
C ALA A 52 -0.35 -2.62 20.28
N THR A 53 -0.31 -1.39 19.77
CA THR A 53 -0.35 -1.08 18.33
C THR A 53 0.95 -1.46 17.65
N VAL A 54 2.09 -1.16 18.27
CA VAL A 54 3.42 -1.53 17.75
C VAL A 54 3.55 -3.05 17.60
N ASN A 55 3.05 -3.83 18.56
CA ASN A 55 3.10 -5.30 18.53
C ASN A 55 2.24 -5.92 17.42
N LYS A 56 1.29 -5.17 16.86
CA LYS A 56 0.44 -5.60 15.73
C LYS A 56 1.08 -5.29 14.37
N VAL A 57 2.26 -4.69 14.33
CA VAL A 57 2.97 -4.39 13.08
C VAL A 57 4.00 -5.48 12.78
N THR A 58 3.89 -6.12 11.62
CA THR A 58 4.85 -7.11 11.13
C THR A 58 5.51 -6.59 9.86
N MET A 59 6.83 -6.44 9.91
CA MET A 59 7.64 -6.05 8.76
C MET A 59 8.24 -7.30 8.12
N ILE A 60 7.94 -7.52 6.84
CA ILE A 60 8.53 -8.59 6.05
C ILE A 60 9.73 -8.00 5.32
N THR A 61 10.95 -8.32 5.77
CA THR A 61 12.18 -7.72 5.21
C THR A 61 12.85 -8.58 4.15
N SER A 62 12.40 -9.82 3.93
CA SER A 62 12.91 -10.69 2.87
C SER A 62 11.80 -11.34 2.04
N LYS A 63 12.07 -11.54 0.74
CA LYS A 63 11.16 -12.22 -0.20
C LYS A 63 10.87 -13.66 0.27
N SER A 64 11.85 -14.32 0.89
CA SER A 64 11.72 -15.69 1.41
C SER A 64 10.74 -15.81 2.59
N GLN A 65 10.59 -14.75 3.39
CA GLN A 65 9.63 -14.73 4.50
C GLN A 65 8.20 -14.46 4.03
N LEU A 66 8.02 -13.78 2.89
CA LEU A 66 6.73 -13.26 2.45
C LEU A 66 5.64 -14.33 2.41
N LYS A 67 5.89 -15.43 1.69
CA LYS A 67 4.87 -16.48 1.53
C LYS A 67 4.48 -17.11 2.88
N ASN A 68 5.47 -17.40 3.72
CA ASN A 68 5.23 -17.98 5.05
C ASN A 68 4.39 -17.06 5.95
N VAL A 69 4.66 -15.76 5.93
CA VAL A 69 3.88 -14.79 6.70
C VAL A 69 2.46 -14.69 6.14
N LEU A 70 2.28 -14.61 4.83
CA LEU A 70 0.95 -14.56 4.22
C LEU A 70 0.12 -15.82 4.55
N ASP A 71 0.72 -17.01 4.48
CA ASP A 71 0.05 -18.27 4.77
C ASP A 71 -0.34 -18.43 6.25
N LYS A 72 0.37 -17.75 7.16
CA LYS A 72 0.01 -17.71 8.58
C LYS A 72 -1.22 -16.85 8.85
N HIS A 73 -1.43 -15.79 8.07
CA HIS A 73 -2.44 -14.77 8.34
C HIS A 73 -3.68 -14.86 7.44
N PHE A 74 -3.57 -15.48 6.26
CA PHE A 74 -4.63 -15.48 5.26
C PHE A 74 -4.94 -16.89 4.76
N SER A 75 -6.11 -17.06 4.15
CA SER A 75 -6.46 -18.30 3.44
C SER A 75 -5.46 -18.54 2.28
N PRO A 76 -5.27 -19.80 1.83
CA PRO A 76 -4.36 -20.09 0.72
C PRO A 76 -4.67 -19.30 -0.55
N SER A 77 -5.97 -19.10 -0.84
CA SER A 77 -6.46 -18.33 -2.00
C SER A 77 -6.06 -16.85 -1.88
N MET A 78 -6.34 -16.23 -0.74
CA MET A 78 -6.00 -14.83 -0.47
C MET A 78 -4.48 -14.61 -0.42
N ALA A 79 -3.73 -15.51 0.22
CA ALA A 79 -2.28 -15.43 0.27
C ALA A 79 -1.66 -15.50 -1.14
N ASN A 80 -2.17 -16.37 -2.01
CA ASN A 80 -1.75 -16.44 -3.41
C ASN A 80 -2.11 -15.16 -4.18
N TRP A 81 -3.30 -14.61 -3.96
CA TRP A 81 -3.72 -13.35 -4.56
C TRP A 81 -2.80 -12.19 -4.17
N ILE A 82 -2.53 -11.99 -2.88
CA ILE A 82 -1.63 -10.94 -2.36
C ILE A 82 -0.22 -11.12 -2.93
N TYR A 83 0.27 -12.36 -3.00
CA TYR A 83 1.59 -12.66 -3.54
C TYR A 83 1.70 -12.34 -5.03
N THR A 84 0.66 -12.63 -5.82
CA THR A 84 0.58 -12.24 -7.23
C THR A 84 0.54 -10.72 -7.40
N GLU A 85 -0.32 -10.03 -6.65
CA GLU A 85 -0.37 -8.55 -6.63
C GLU A 85 0.98 -7.93 -6.27
N TYR A 86 1.66 -8.47 -5.26
CA TYR A 86 3.00 -8.03 -4.90
C TYR A 86 3.97 -8.10 -6.09
N LYS A 87 4.00 -9.23 -6.82
CA LYS A 87 4.87 -9.38 -8.00
C LYS A 87 4.49 -8.40 -9.11
N LEU A 88 3.20 -8.20 -9.34
CA LEU A 88 2.71 -7.28 -10.38
C LEU A 88 3.07 -5.83 -10.06
N ASN A 89 2.94 -5.41 -8.81
CA ASN A 89 3.25 -4.05 -8.36
C ASN A 89 4.77 -3.75 -8.34
N ARG A 90 5.61 -4.79 -8.22
CA ARG A 90 7.08 -4.65 -8.24
C ARG A 90 7.69 -4.56 -9.65
N LYS A 91 7.06 -5.12 -10.69
CA LYS A 91 7.56 -4.96 -12.08
C LYS A 91 7.75 -3.47 -12.43
N LYS A 92 8.72 -3.09 -13.27
CA LYS A 92 8.95 -1.69 -13.68
C LYS A 92 7.70 -1.04 -14.31
N PRO A 93 7.51 0.29 -14.17
CA PRO A 93 6.39 0.98 -14.80
C PRO A 93 6.58 1.04 -16.28
N ILE A 94 5.77 0.28 -17.02
CA ILE A 94 5.79 0.37 -18.47
C ILE A 94 5.02 1.64 -18.92
N ARG A 95 3.88 2.01 -18.32
CA ARG A 95 3.17 3.32 -18.51
C ARG A 95 2.26 3.67 -17.32
N SER A 96 1.75 4.92 -17.26
CA SER A 96 0.81 5.52 -16.27
C SER A 96 0.03 4.48 -15.45
N ARG A 97 0.59 4.11 -14.29
CA ARG A 97 0.33 2.81 -13.64
C ARG A 97 -0.64 2.84 -12.48
N TYR A 98 -1.19 3.99 -12.15
CA TYR A 98 -2.25 4.06 -11.15
C TYR A 98 -3.56 3.73 -11.84
N ARG A 99 -3.79 2.43 -12.09
CA ARG A 99 -5.15 1.95 -12.37
C ARG A 99 -6.02 2.34 -11.19
N SER A 100 -7.22 2.82 -11.48
CA SER A 100 -8.19 3.05 -10.43
C SER A 100 -8.45 1.74 -9.69
N PHE A 101 -8.37 1.76 -8.36
CA PHE A 101 -8.53 0.55 -7.54
C PHE A 101 -9.88 -0.15 -7.78
N PHE A 102 -10.88 0.60 -8.25
CA PHE A 102 -12.23 0.14 -8.56
C PHE A 102 -12.38 -0.44 -9.98
N SER A 103 -11.37 -0.34 -10.85
CA SER A 103 -11.47 -0.84 -12.23
C SER A 103 -11.32 -2.37 -12.27
N PRO A 104 -12.18 -3.09 -13.01
CA PRO A 104 -12.01 -4.52 -13.29
C PRO A 104 -10.72 -4.76 -14.12
N PRO A 105 -10.27 -6.02 -14.23
CA PRO A 105 -9.17 -6.37 -15.14
C PRO A 105 -9.48 -5.91 -16.57
N GLN A 106 -8.48 -5.40 -17.28
CA GLN A 106 -8.63 -4.94 -18.68
C GLN A 106 -8.89 -6.12 -19.63
N GLU A 107 -8.37 -7.29 -19.29
CA GLU A 107 -8.56 -8.52 -20.03
C GLU A 107 -9.70 -9.32 -19.40
N ALA A 108 -10.76 -9.59 -20.17
CA ALA A 108 -11.94 -10.32 -19.72
C ALA A 108 -11.66 -11.76 -19.27
N GLN A 109 -10.45 -12.27 -19.54
CA GLN A 109 -10.02 -13.64 -19.27
C GLN A 109 -8.74 -13.69 -18.44
N SER A 110 -8.54 -12.70 -17.57
CA SER A 110 -7.47 -12.75 -16.60
C SER A 110 -7.86 -13.64 -15.42
N ASP A 111 -7.03 -14.61 -15.07
CA ASP A 111 -7.18 -15.42 -13.84
C ASP A 111 -6.98 -14.59 -12.56
N HIS A 112 -6.60 -13.31 -12.69
CA HIS A 112 -6.25 -12.44 -11.59
C HIS A 112 -7.06 -11.14 -11.63
N ASP A 113 -7.96 -10.97 -10.66
CA ASP A 113 -8.69 -9.71 -10.49
C ASP A 113 -7.99 -8.82 -9.45
N PRO A 114 -7.47 -7.65 -9.83
CA PRO A 114 -6.72 -6.80 -8.93
C PRO A 114 -7.59 -5.99 -7.95
N ARG A 115 -8.90 -6.26 -7.86
CA ARG A 115 -9.82 -5.78 -6.81
C ARG A 115 -9.92 -6.76 -5.62
N GLY A 116 -9.53 -8.02 -5.80
CA GLY A 116 -9.57 -9.04 -4.75
C GLY A 116 -9.70 -10.46 -5.30
N GLU A 117 -9.85 -11.43 -4.39
CA GLU A 117 -10.12 -12.82 -4.76
C GLU A 117 -11.41 -12.95 -5.60
N LEU A 118 -11.43 -13.89 -6.57
CA LEU A 118 -12.58 -14.09 -7.46
C LEU A 118 -13.91 -14.32 -6.71
N SER A 119 -13.87 -15.07 -5.61
CA SER A 119 -15.02 -15.31 -4.74
C SER A 119 -15.53 -13.99 -4.13
N TYR A 120 -14.62 -13.18 -3.61
CA TYR A 120 -14.94 -11.86 -3.06
C TYR A 120 -15.52 -10.92 -4.13
N VAL A 121 -14.89 -10.83 -5.31
CA VAL A 121 -15.36 -9.99 -6.41
C VAL A 121 -16.76 -10.38 -6.85
N ARG A 122 -16.98 -11.68 -7.10
CA ARG A 122 -18.29 -12.21 -7.50
C ARG A 122 -19.36 -11.92 -6.44
N ASP A 123 -19.08 -12.22 -5.17
CA ASP A 123 -20.10 -12.24 -4.11
C ASP A 123 -20.35 -10.85 -3.49
N TRP A 124 -19.36 -9.96 -3.50
CA TRP A 124 -19.41 -8.67 -2.79
C TRP A 124 -19.31 -7.43 -3.70
N ILE A 125 -18.81 -7.57 -4.92
CA ILE A 125 -18.67 -6.44 -5.85
C ILE A 125 -19.68 -6.53 -6.99
N GLU A 126 -19.75 -7.68 -7.67
CA GLU A 126 -20.54 -7.83 -8.90
C GLU A 126 -21.97 -8.27 -8.63
N SER A 127 -22.18 -9.17 -7.67
CA SER A 127 -23.52 -9.58 -7.24
C SER A 127 -24.04 -8.72 -6.10
N LYS A 128 -25.37 -8.64 -5.97
CA LYS A 128 -26.01 -8.07 -4.79
C LYS A 128 -25.88 -9.07 -3.65
N HIS A 129 -24.94 -8.81 -2.74
CA HIS A 129 -24.75 -9.66 -1.57
C HIS A 129 -26.06 -9.74 -0.75
N PRO A 130 -26.47 -10.92 -0.23
CA PRO A 130 -27.73 -11.09 0.50
C PRO A 130 -27.90 -10.18 1.72
N SER A 131 -26.80 -9.70 2.30
CA SER A 131 -26.82 -8.76 3.43
C SER A 131 -27.25 -7.33 3.06
N GLY A 132 -27.43 -7.03 1.76
CA GLY A 132 -27.68 -5.67 1.27
C GLY A 132 -26.42 -4.79 1.26
N HIS A 133 -25.23 -5.35 1.50
CA HIS A 133 -23.97 -4.63 1.35
C HIS A 133 -23.83 -4.10 -0.07
N GLN A 134 -23.37 -2.86 -0.19
CA GLN A 134 -23.02 -2.25 -1.46
C GLN A 134 -21.50 -2.00 -1.50
N PRO A 135 -20.85 -2.26 -2.64
CA PRO A 135 -19.43 -1.98 -2.79
C PRO A 135 -19.18 -0.46 -2.71
N HIS A 136 -17.90 -0.08 -2.72
CA HIS A 136 -17.51 1.33 -2.69
C HIS A 136 -18.25 2.15 -3.77
N PRO A 137 -18.72 3.38 -3.48
CA PRO A 137 -19.48 4.19 -4.44
C PRO A 137 -18.86 4.26 -5.84
N ASN A 138 -17.54 4.48 -5.94
CA ASN A 138 -16.83 4.48 -7.24
C ASN A 138 -16.97 3.16 -8.01
N MET A 139 -17.00 2.01 -7.34
CA MET A 139 -17.24 0.71 -8.00
C MET A 139 -18.68 0.61 -8.52
N SER A 140 -19.65 0.99 -7.69
CA SER A 140 -21.07 1.00 -8.09
C SER A 140 -21.35 1.96 -9.25
N GLU A 141 -20.78 3.16 -9.21
CA GLU A 141 -20.92 4.17 -10.25
C GLU A 141 -20.22 3.76 -11.54
N PHE A 142 -19.06 3.09 -11.44
CA PHE A 142 -18.36 2.54 -12.59
C PHE A 142 -19.20 1.44 -13.27
N LEU A 143 -19.74 0.50 -12.51
CA LEU A 143 -20.63 -0.55 -13.04
C LEU A 143 -21.93 0.03 -13.65
N ALA A 144 -22.45 1.13 -13.09
CA ALA A 144 -23.59 1.85 -13.64
C ALA A 144 -23.25 2.72 -14.87
N GLY A 145 -21.98 2.78 -15.28
CA GLY A 145 -21.50 3.61 -16.40
C GLY A 145 -21.46 5.12 -16.11
N LYS A 146 -21.67 5.52 -14.85
CA LYS A 146 -21.62 6.93 -14.40
C LYS A 146 -20.19 7.43 -14.26
N LEU A 147 -19.30 6.55 -13.80
CA LEU A 147 -17.87 6.84 -13.67
C LEU A 147 -17.11 6.24 -14.86
N LYS A 148 -16.33 7.07 -15.56
CA LYS A 148 -15.48 6.64 -16.69
C LYS A 148 -14.05 6.43 -16.23
N HIS A 149 -13.32 5.54 -16.90
CA HIS A 149 -11.88 5.38 -16.67
C HIS A 149 -11.17 6.70 -16.98
N GLN A 150 -10.69 7.41 -15.95
CA GLN A 150 -9.77 8.51 -16.16
C GLN A 150 -8.40 7.92 -16.47
N LEU A 151 -8.10 7.72 -17.75
CA LEU A 151 -6.70 7.65 -18.18
C LEU A 151 -6.15 9.07 -17.99
N SER A 152 -5.46 9.32 -16.89
CA SER A 152 -4.65 10.53 -16.80
C SER A 152 -3.55 10.40 -17.84
N ASN A 153 -3.65 11.19 -18.91
CA ASN A 153 -2.51 11.48 -19.79
C ASN A 153 -1.48 12.30 -19.00
N SER A 154 -0.84 11.70 -18.00
CA SER A 154 0.36 12.26 -17.39
C SER A 154 1.54 11.82 -18.25
N SER A 155 2.00 12.75 -19.10
CA SER A 155 3.30 12.80 -19.78
C SER A 155 3.91 11.47 -20.23
N SER A 156 3.92 11.24 -21.54
CA SER A 156 4.76 10.22 -22.20
C SER A 156 6.20 10.27 -21.69
N PHE A 157 6.61 9.25 -20.95
CA PHE A 157 8.01 8.83 -20.94
C PHE A 157 8.19 7.93 -22.16
N SER A 158 9.09 8.32 -23.04
CA SER A 158 9.36 7.67 -24.31
C SER A 158 9.73 6.20 -24.13
N ASP A 159 9.04 5.32 -24.86
CA ASP A 159 9.43 3.93 -25.06
C ASP A 159 10.84 3.86 -25.66
N ALA A 160 11.68 3.00 -25.08
CA ALA A 160 12.66 2.27 -25.87
C ALA A 160 12.96 0.91 -25.20
N ASN A 161 12.77 -0.13 -26.02
CA ASN A 161 13.31 -1.49 -25.92
C ASN A 161 12.74 -2.48 -24.89
N GLY A 162 12.16 -3.55 -25.45
CA GLY A 162 12.86 -4.83 -25.46
C GLY A 162 12.57 -5.77 -24.29
N PHE A 163 11.74 -6.78 -24.54
CA PHE A 163 11.60 -7.97 -23.72
C PHE A 163 12.94 -8.73 -23.68
N ALA A 164 13.63 -8.68 -22.54
CA ALA A 164 14.65 -9.66 -22.13
C ALA A 164 14.98 -9.44 -20.65
N GLY A 165 15.19 -10.55 -19.93
CA GLY A 165 16.05 -10.56 -18.75
C GLY A 165 15.33 -10.54 -17.40
N GLU A 166 15.65 -11.53 -16.59
CA GLU A 166 15.42 -11.57 -15.16
C GLU A 166 16.24 -10.47 -14.48
N ASP A 167 15.62 -9.35 -14.11
CA ASP A 167 16.29 -8.34 -13.28
C ASP A 167 15.58 -8.27 -11.92
N GLU A 168 15.93 -9.22 -11.04
CA GLU A 168 15.43 -9.28 -9.65
C GLU A 168 16.19 -8.37 -8.68
N GLU A 169 17.32 -7.80 -9.11
CA GLU A 169 18.26 -7.00 -8.29
C GLU A 169 18.13 -5.48 -8.46
N GLU A 170 17.48 -4.99 -9.52
CA GLU A 170 17.44 -3.55 -9.81
C GLU A 170 16.45 -2.73 -8.96
N ASP A 171 15.50 -3.39 -8.28
CA ASP A 171 14.49 -2.73 -7.46
C ASP A 171 15.07 -2.10 -6.18
N GLU A 172 16.18 -2.63 -5.63
CA GLU A 172 16.87 -2.01 -4.48
C GLU A 172 17.77 -0.84 -4.88
N ALA A 173 18.21 -0.77 -6.15
CA ALA A 173 19.22 0.19 -6.59
C ALA A 173 18.73 1.64 -6.75
N ASN A 174 17.41 1.86 -6.77
CA ASN A 174 16.79 3.19 -6.93
C ASN A 174 16.13 3.72 -5.64
N GLU A 175 16.23 2.98 -4.53
CA GLU A 175 15.71 3.45 -3.25
C GLU A 175 16.73 4.36 -2.57
N ILE A 176 16.26 5.52 -2.10
CA ILE A 176 17.06 6.46 -1.29
C ILE A 176 17.61 5.68 -0.09
N ASP A 177 18.92 5.75 0.14
CA ASP A 177 19.53 5.03 1.26
C ASP A 177 19.03 5.56 2.62
N GLU A 178 19.27 4.82 3.72
CA GLU A 178 18.79 5.23 5.04
C GLU A 178 19.38 6.58 5.51
N ALA A 179 20.60 6.93 5.10
CA ALA A 179 21.26 8.16 5.51
C ALA A 179 20.64 9.38 4.81
N GLU A 180 20.39 9.28 3.51
CA GLU A 180 19.67 10.26 2.73
C GLU A 180 18.21 10.37 3.18
N ALA A 181 17.56 9.25 3.52
CA ALA A 181 16.22 9.25 4.07
C ALA A 181 16.15 10.00 5.41
N ARG A 182 17.13 9.79 6.30
CA ARG A 182 17.24 10.56 7.57
C ARG A 182 17.46 12.05 7.30
N LYS A 183 18.33 12.40 6.35
CA LYS A 183 18.57 13.79 5.95
C LYS A 183 17.30 14.44 5.40
N LEU A 184 16.51 13.70 4.63
CA LEU A 184 15.25 14.18 4.06
C LEU A 184 14.19 14.40 5.13
N VAL A 185 14.07 13.51 6.12
CA VAL A 185 13.15 13.70 7.25
C VAL A 185 13.59 14.88 8.13
N ALA A 186 14.89 15.05 8.36
CA ALA A 186 15.44 16.15 9.16
C ALA A 186 15.32 17.53 8.47
N SER A 187 15.24 17.58 7.14
CA SER A 187 15.11 18.83 6.38
C SER A 187 13.66 19.27 6.17
N LEU A 188 12.69 18.55 6.74
CA LEU A 188 11.28 18.90 6.62
C LEU A 188 10.97 20.19 7.39
N PRO A 189 10.15 21.10 6.83
CA PRO A 189 9.60 22.23 7.57
C PRO A 189 8.90 21.82 8.88
N ASP A 190 9.01 22.64 9.92
CA ASP A 190 8.45 22.38 11.25
C ASP A 190 6.95 22.04 11.22
N ALA A 191 6.19 22.66 10.30
CA ALA A 191 4.77 22.39 10.12
C ALA A 191 4.45 20.92 9.81
N TYR A 192 5.41 20.19 9.22
CA TYR A 192 5.27 18.79 8.81
C TYR A 192 5.88 17.80 9.80
N GLN A 193 6.67 18.28 10.76
CA GLN A 193 7.28 17.49 11.81
C GLN A 193 6.28 17.19 12.94
N ILE A 194 6.52 16.10 13.67
CA ILE A 194 5.73 15.77 14.86
C ILE A 194 5.99 16.85 15.93
N PRO A 195 4.96 17.38 16.61
CA PRO A 195 5.14 18.40 17.63
C PRO A 195 6.12 17.97 18.73
N ALA A 196 6.96 18.91 19.21
CA ALA A 196 7.98 18.61 20.22
C ALA A 196 7.38 18.23 21.59
N ASP A 197 6.14 18.64 21.85
CA ASP A 197 5.33 18.33 23.03
C ASP A 197 4.46 17.06 22.85
N ALA A 198 4.63 16.33 21.73
CA ALA A 198 3.88 15.11 21.47
C ALA A 198 4.15 14.04 22.55
N GLN A 199 3.07 13.43 23.05
CA GLN A 199 3.15 12.40 24.07
C GLN A 199 3.79 11.14 23.50
N THR A 200 4.87 10.69 24.13
CA THR A 200 5.53 9.42 23.82
C THR A 200 5.03 8.31 24.73
N PHE A 201 4.98 7.10 24.18
CA PHE A 201 4.74 5.87 24.93
C PHE A 201 6.11 5.20 25.09
N THR A 202 6.73 5.37 26.26
CA THR A 202 7.98 4.69 26.65
C THR A 202 7.75 3.23 26.96
#